data_AF-A0A2K4HQ45-F1
#
_entry.id   AF-A0A2K4HQ45-F1
#
_cell.length_a   1.000
_cell.length_b   1.000
_cell.length_c   1.000
_cell.angle_alpha   90.00
_cell.angle_beta   90.00
_cell.angle_gamma   90.00
#
_symmetry.space_group_name_H-M   'P 1'
#
loop_
_entity.id
_entity.type
_entity.pdbx_description
1 polymer ?
#
loop_
_entity_poly.entity_id
_entity_poly.type
_entity_poly.pdbx_seq_one_letter_code
_entity_poly.pdbx_strand_id
1 'polypeptide(L)'
;GTFVVLGLMIFAEYAKLDEVESYFHQNERVQDNKRFWKRNQWIDRQYRMLLISEFFSDSKRHVEAGIVTEAELASVPLALRRWMVWP
;
A
#
# COMPACT_ATOMS: atom_id res chain seq x y z
N GLY A 1 20.44 -7.56 20.20
CA GLY A 1 20.54 -6.28 19.46
C GLY A 1 19.90 -6.37 18.10
N THR A 2 20.54 -7.07 17.15
CA THR A 2 20.17 -7.09 15.72
C THR A 2 18.74 -7.54 15.43
N PHE A 3 18.24 -8.59 16.10
CA PHE A 3 16.86 -9.06 15.93
C PHE A 3 15.80 -8.05 16.38
N VAL A 4 16.11 -7.23 17.39
CA VAL A 4 15.20 -6.16 17.85
C VAL A 4 15.13 -5.04 16.82
N VAL A 5 16.28 -4.65 16.25
CA VAL A 5 16.35 -3.63 15.18
C VAL A 5 15.62 -4.12 13.92
N LEU A 6 15.82 -5.38 13.54
CA LEU A 6 15.13 -5.98 12.39
C LEU A 6 13.61 -6.04 12.61
N GLY A 7 13.17 -6.43 13.81
CA GLY A 7 11.76 -6.43 14.18
C GLY A 7 11.14 -5.03 14.12
N LEU A 8 11.86 -4.00 14.58
CA LEU A 8 11.41 -2.59 14.51
C LEU A 8 11.33 -2.06 13.07
N MET A 9 12.28 -2.43 12.21
CA MET A 9 12.25 -2.06 10.78
C MET A 9 11.03 -2.67 10.09
N ILE A 10 10.79 -3.97 10.29
CA ILE A 10 9.63 -4.68 9.76
C ILE A 10 8.32 -4.06 10.29
N PHE A 11 8.29 -3.70 11.57
CA PHE A 11 7.13 -3.05 12.18
C PHE A 11 6.89 -1.65 11.63
N ALA A 12 7.94 -0.86 11.42
CA ALA A 12 7.83 0.46 10.82
C ALA A 12 7.34 0.39 9.36
N GLU A 13 7.81 -0.59 8.59
CA GLU A 13 7.29 -0.85 7.24
C GLU A 13 5.82 -1.29 7.27
N TYR A 14 5.42 -2.08 8.28
CA TYR A 14 4.02 -2.48 8.47
C TYR A 14 3.13 -1.28 8.77
N ALA A 15 3.54 -0.41 9.69
CA ALA A 15 2.80 0.80 10.02
C ALA A 15 2.67 1.76 8.83
N LYS A 16 3.75 1.92 8.04
CA LYS A 16 3.71 2.73 6.80
C LYS A 16 2.76 2.14 5.76
N LEU A 17 2.74 0.82 5.61
CA LEU A 17 1.85 0.15 4.67
C LEU A 17 0.38 0.35 5.09
N ASP A 18 0.07 0.18 6.37
CA ASP A 18 -1.27 0.37 6.93
C ASP A 18 -1.73 1.83 6.81
N GLU A 19 -0.80 2.78 7.02
CA GLU A 19 -1.06 4.21 6.80
C GLU A 19 -1.41 4.49 5.33
N VAL A 20 -0.65 3.95 4.37
CA VAL A 20 -0.98 4.11 2.95
C VAL A 20 -2.32 3.46 2.60
N GLU A 21 -2.57 2.25 3.11
CA GLU A 21 -3.83 1.52 2.90
C GLU A 21 -5.03 2.34 3.42
N SER A 22 -4.85 3.08 4.51
CA SER A 22 -5.91 3.93 5.09
C SER A 22 -6.40 5.03 4.14
N TYR A 23 -5.52 5.61 3.30
CA TYR A 23 -5.91 6.61 2.29
C TYR A 23 -6.76 6.00 1.17
N PHE A 24 -6.66 4.69 0.95
CA PHE A 24 -7.44 3.95 -0.04
C PHE A 24 -8.60 3.16 0.59
N HIS A 25 -9.00 3.48 1.84
CA HIS A 25 -10.08 2.75 2.51
C HIS A 25 -11.42 2.82 1.77
N GLN A 26 -11.67 3.89 1.00
CA GLN A 26 -12.88 4.06 0.20
C GLN A 26 -12.82 3.35 -1.16
N ASN A 27 -11.65 2.83 -1.54
CA ASN A 27 -11.44 2.22 -2.84
C ASN A 27 -11.94 0.76 -2.85
N GLU A 28 -12.85 0.45 -3.77
CA GLU A 28 -13.47 -0.88 -3.89
C GLU A 28 -12.44 -1.99 -4.10
N ARG A 29 -11.35 -1.74 -4.84
CA ARG A 29 -10.30 -2.76 -5.06
C ARG A 29 -9.48 -3.06 -3.83
N VAL A 30 -9.23 -2.07 -2.99
CA VAL A 30 -8.50 -2.28 -1.73
C VAL A 30 -9.40 -3.00 -0.73
N GLN A 31 -10.69 -2.63 -0.67
CA GLN A 31 -11.71 -3.32 0.13
C GLN A 31 -11.92 -4.77 -0.30
N ASP A 32 -12.02 -5.05 -1.61
CA ASP A 32 -12.20 -6.40 -2.14
C ASP A 32 -10.98 -7.28 -1.86
N ASN A 33 -9.77 -6.74 -2.05
CA ASN A 33 -8.55 -7.46 -1.70
C ASN A 33 -8.40 -7.70 -0.20
N LYS A 34 -8.87 -6.76 0.65
CA LYS A 34 -8.87 -6.93 2.11
C LYS A 34 -9.70 -8.12 2.57
N ARG A 35 -10.76 -8.49 1.84
CA ARG A 35 -11.55 -9.70 2.11
C ARG A 35 -10.76 -10.99 1.87
N PHE A 36 -9.86 -10.98 0.88
CA PHE A 36 -8.99 -12.12 0.55
C PHE A 36 -7.81 -12.24 1.53
N TRP A 37 -7.28 -11.13 2.04
CA TRP A 37 -6.05 -11.10 2.87
C TRP A 37 -6.27 -11.32 4.37
N LYS A 38 -7.23 -12.16 4.74
CA LYS A 38 -7.65 -12.39 6.15
C LYS A 38 -6.61 -13.08 7.03
N ARG A 39 -5.53 -13.63 6.45
CA ARG A 39 -4.44 -14.25 7.21
C ARG A 39 -3.21 -13.41 7.00
N ASN A 40 -2.93 -12.49 7.92
CA ASN A 40 -1.77 -11.59 8.03
C ASN A 40 -0.39 -12.30 7.84
N GLN A 41 -0.18 -12.93 6.69
CA GLN A 41 0.97 -13.71 6.29
C GLN A 41 1.92 -12.77 5.54
N TRP A 42 3.20 -13.11 5.61
CA TRP A 42 4.24 -12.36 4.93
C TRP A 42 4.01 -12.26 3.40
N ILE A 43 3.38 -13.26 2.80
CA ILE A 43 3.00 -13.26 1.38
C ILE A 43 1.92 -12.24 1.10
N ASP A 44 0.83 -12.22 1.89
CA ASP A 44 -0.24 -11.23 1.76
C ASP A 44 0.33 -9.82 1.80
N ARG A 45 1.28 -9.55 2.71
CA ARG A 45 2.00 -8.27 2.80
C ARG A 45 2.67 -7.88 1.49
N GLN A 46 3.43 -8.79 0.87
CA GLN A 46 4.11 -8.52 -0.39
C GLN A 46 3.11 -8.20 -1.50
N TYR A 47 1.99 -8.92 -1.56
CA TYR A 47 0.91 -8.64 -2.51
C TYR A 47 0.24 -7.29 -2.28
N ARG A 48 -0.03 -6.89 -1.03
CA ARG A 48 -0.60 -5.56 -0.72
C ARG A 48 0.32 -4.44 -1.20
N MET A 49 1.60 -4.61 -0.89
CA MET A 49 2.64 -3.64 -1.23
C MET A 49 2.82 -3.51 -2.74
N LEU A 50 2.85 -4.64 -3.45
CA LEU A 50 2.93 -4.67 -4.91
C LEU A 50 1.70 -4.04 -5.57
N LEU A 51 0.50 -4.36 -5.10
CA LEU A 51 -0.75 -3.80 -5.63
C LEU A 51 -0.82 -2.28 -5.45
N ILE A 52 -0.48 -1.78 -4.26
CA ILE A 52 -0.46 -0.33 -4.02
C ILE A 52 0.69 0.35 -4.81
N SER A 53 1.86 -0.29 -4.93
CA SER A 53 2.96 0.21 -5.76
C SER A 53 2.56 0.32 -7.23
N GLU A 54 1.76 -0.62 -7.74
CA GLU A 54 1.20 -0.60 -9.10
C GLU A 54 0.31 0.62 -9.32
N PHE A 55 -0.51 1.00 -8.34
CA PHE A 55 -1.31 2.23 -8.40
C PHE A 55 -0.47 3.49 -8.55
N PHE A 56 0.73 3.55 -7.98
CA PHE A 56 1.62 4.70 -8.14
C PHE A 56 2.44 4.64 -9.43
N SER A 57 2.88 3.43 -9.81
CA SER A 57 3.72 3.22 -11.00
C SER A 57 2.93 3.42 -12.30
N ASP A 58 1.72 2.85 -12.37
CA ASP A 58 0.82 2.90 -13.53
C ASP A 58 -0.43 3.75 -13.24
N SER A 59 -0.28 4.79 -12.41
CA SER A 59 -1.36 5.68 -11.95
C SER A 59 -2.30 6.15 -13.05
N LYS A 60 -1.76 6.54 -14.21
CA LYS A 60 -2.55 7.00 -15.36
C LYS A 60 -3.54 5.94 -15.86
N ARG A 61 -3.13 4.68 -15.95
CA ARG A 61 -4.00 3.57 -16.39
C ARG A 61 -5.06 3.25 -15.35
N HIS A 62 -4.71 3.30 -14.06
CA HIS A 62 -5.66 3.03 -12.98
C HIS A 62 -6.70 4.14 -12.82
N VAL A 63 -6.32 5.40 -13.10
CA VAL A 63 -7.25 6.53 -13.17
C VAL A 63 -8.18 6.41 -14.36
N GLU A 64 -7.65 6.12 -15.55
CA GLU A 64 -8.45 5.92 -16.77
C GLU A 64 -9.42 4.73 -16.64
N ALA A 65 -9.03 3.67 -15.93
CA ALA A 65 -9.87 2.52 -15.65
C ALA A 65 -10.90 2.74 -14.52
N GLY A 66 -10.91 3.93 -13.88
CA GLY A 66 -11.78 4.23 -12.75
C GLY A 66 -11.47 3.41 -11.49
N ILE A 67 -10.29 2.80 -11.43
CA ILE A 67 -9.86 1.96 -10.31
C ILE A 67 -9.40 2.82 -9.14
N VAL A 68 -8.71 3.93 -9.41
CA VAL A 68 -8.25 4.89 -8.39
C VAL A 68 -8.52 6.29 -8.89
N THR A 69 -8.98 7.20 -8.04
CA THR A 69 -9.16 8.59 -8.44
C THR A 69 -7.87 9.40 -8.30
N GLU A 70 -7.69 10.43 -9.14
CA GLU A 70 -6.55 11.35 -8.99
C GLU A 70 -6.55 12.04 -7.63
N ALA A 71 -7.73 12.28 -7.05
CA ALA A 71 -7.90 12.87 -5.73
C ALA A 71 -7.41 11.93 -4.60
N GLU A 72 -7.70 10.63 -4.69
CA GLU A 72 -7.18 9.62 -3.76
C GLU A 72 -5.65 9.54 -3.86
N LEU A 73 -5.09 9.51 -5.07
CA LEU A 73 -3.64 9.56 -5.25
C LEU A 73 -3.06 10.85 -4.67
N ALA A 74 -3.68 12.00 -4.98
CA ALA A 74 -3.31 13.33 -4.49
C ALA A 74 -3.26 13.39 -2.96
N SER A 75 -4.17 12.69 -2.28
CA SER A 75 -4.26 12.65 -0.82
C SER A 75 -3.06 11.97 -0.14
N VAL A 76 -2.34 11.09 -0.85
CA VAL A 76 -1.19 10.38 -0.29
C VAL A 76 0.04 11.30 -0.26
N PRO A 77 0.68 11.47 0.92
CA PRO A 77 1.92 12.25 1.07
C PRO A 77 3.05 11.77 0.15
N LEU A 78 3.82 12.72 -0.41
CA LEU A 78 4.95 12.43 -1.32
C LEU A 78 5.98 11.46 -0.73
N ALA A 79 6.22 11.51 0.58
CA ALA A 79 7.15 10.61 1.27
C ALA A 79 6.71 9.14 1.18
N LEU A 80 5.41 8.88 1.33
CA LEU A 80 4.82 7.55 1.24
C LEU A 80 4.76 7.06 -0.22
N ARG A 81 4.45 7.96 -1.17
CA ARG A 81 4.51 7.62 -2.60
C ARG A 81 5.90 7.18 -3.02
N ARG A 82 6.92 7.93 -2.62
CA ARG A 82 8.32 7.62 -2.97
C ARG A 82 8.77 6.29 -2.36
N TRP A 83 8.33 6.00 -1.13
CA TRP A 83 8.55 4.72 -0.49
C TRP A 83 7.84 3.57 -1.23
N MET A 84 6.63 3.77 -1.75
CA MET A 84 5.89 2.73 -2.49
C MET A 84 6.48 2.43 -3.88
N VAL A 85 7.00 3.44 -4.57
CA VAL A 85 7.65 3.28 -5.89
C VAL A 85 9.05 2.65 -5.75
N TRP A 86 9.72 2.87 -4.62
CA TRP A 86 11.04 2.32 -4.34
C TRP A 86 11.17 1.84 -2.87
N PRO A 87 10.58 0.68 -2.55
CA PRO A 87 10.56 0.17 -1.19
C PRO A 87 11.84 -0.50 -0.71
#